data_AF-A0A1J6XCE2-F1
#
_entry.id   AF-A0A1J6XCE2-F1
#
_cell.length_a   1.000
_cell.length_b   1.000
_cell.length_c   1.000
_cell.angle_alpha   90.00
_cell.angle_beta   90.00
_cell.angle_gamma   90.00
#
_symmetry.space_group_name_H-M   'P 1'
#
loop_
_entity.id
_entity.type
_entity.pdbx_description
1 polymer ?
#
loop_
_entity_poly.entity_id
_entity_poly.type
_entity_poly.pdbx_seq_one_letter_code
_entity_poly.pdbx_strand_id
1 'polypeptide(L)'
;MLVDAPIWERLQVTESIDEVVLRELLGSHQISMSLYADEGPPPAVSRRPSDALWGGDEAIGWTVVKENDDVMVSHKITTATNDSVASYGLLHDQTFLAKTVLEQEHGSANDAEALLISVAQEVQADLLITEREALLGTRLLDAGNCQVSLPGDALALVALYLRSDGQFILAKVPNVTVTASSTQFHRQVAEVHLPSLTEFVNRAEGRVSAARLLTVLSRARNLFKARDRIALLTSQAATDDIANEISLTFTHSLVDMVAFHDVLARIINEFLKPPESNPPRIKWQNPRWRARVIEEFPDLEDPWSDGGHAKHLNDALRVVRNEIHDVAPVITPFRAERGAAQVGLAFHVEVGARVVTSLGALADDSRLGIRQAFADGHLMDPHLFYEFVMPWMIRSVDDVLGALLPRLQGRPPAQESSLLLCREVVDESVRAIARVHRGSRTRSFDGIAVADGTLGL
;
A
#
# COMPACT_ATOMS: atom_id res chain seq x y z
N MET A 1 -15.13 4.08 -6.58
CA MET A 1 -14.65 4.86 -5.42
C MET A 1 -15.65 5.96 -5.11
N LEU A 2 -15.91 6.20 -3.81
CA LEU A 2 -16.75 7.28 -3.31
C LEU A 2 -15.87 8.26 -2.52
N VAL A 3 -16.01 9.56 -2.78
CA VAL A 3 -15.19 10.59 -2.12
C VAL A 3 -16.11 11.62 -1.45
N ASP A 4 -15.85 11.90 -0.17
CA ASP A 4 -16.53 12.98 0.56
C ASP A 4 -16.21 14.32 -0.12
N ALA A 5 -17.23 15.09 -0.50
CA ALA A 5 -17.08 16.30 -1.31
C ALA A 5 -16.14 17.35 -0.69
N PRO A 6 -16.15 17.61 0.64
CA PRO A 6 -15.21 18.55 1.26
C PRO A 6 -13.74 18.16 1.03
N ILE A 7 -13.44 16.85 0.97
CA ILE A 7 -12.10 16.37 0.64
C ILE A 7 -11.79 16.69 -0.80
N TRP A 8 -12.69 16.37 -1.74
CA TRP A 8 -12.45 16.65 -3.15
C TRP A 8 -12.23 18.14 -3.43
N GLU A 9 -13.01 19.02 -2.79
CA GLU A 9 -12.85 20.48 -2.85
C GLU A 9 -11.48 20.92 -2.35
N ARG A 10 -11.02 20.38 -1.20
CA ARG A 10 -9.66 20.63 -0.70
C ARG A 10 -8.59 20.16 -1.67
N LEU A 11 -8.75 18.96 -2.24
CA LEU A 11 -7.82 18.40 -3.23
C LEU A 11 -7.69 19.29 -4.48
N GLN A 12 -8.71 20.08 -4.85
CA GLN A 12 -8.62 21.00 -5.99
C GLN A 12 -7.68 22.17 -5.74
N VAL A 13 -7.55 22.63 -4.49
CA VAL A 13 -6.82 23.87 -4.14
C VAL A 13 -5.53 23.63 -3.39
N THR A 14 -5.30 22.41 -2.91
CA THR A 14 -4.10 22.06 -2.16
C THR A 14 -2.81 22.16 -2.99
N GLU A 15 -1.72 22.54 -2.31
CA GLU A 15 -0.37 22.51 -2.85
C GLU A 15 0.45 21.34 -2.29
N SER A 16 -0.13 20.53 -1.39
CA SER A 16 0.54 19.36 -0.84
C SER A 16 0.77 18.30 -1.92
N ILE A 17 2.00 17.80 -2.05
CA ILE A 17 2.40 16.93 -3.17
C ILE A 17 1.60 15.63 -3.18
N ASP A 18 1.43 15.00 -2.02
CA ASP A 18 0.65 13.78 -1.83
C ASP A 18 -0.82 13.95 -2.24
N GLU A 19 -1.46 15.03 -1.80
CA GLU A 19 -2.85 15.34 -2.16
C GLU A 19 -3.00 15.71 -3.65
N VAL A 20 -2.03 16.43 -4.22
CA VAL A 20 -1.97 16.69 -5.67
C VAL A 20 -1.87 15.37 -6.43
N VAL A 21 -0.96 14.46 -6.03
CA VAL A 21 -0.83 13.16 -6.67
C VAL A 21 -2.15 12.37 -6.55
N LEU A 22 -2.76 12.32 -5.36
CA LEU A 22 -4.04 11.65 -5.15
C LEU A 22 -5.12 12.19 -6.11
N ARG A 23 -5.28 13.51 -6.21
CA ARG A 23 -6.22 14.14 -7.16
C ARG A 23 -5.97 13.67 -8.59
N GLU A 24 -4.72 13.71 -9.04
CA GLU A 24 -4.38 13.34 -10.41
C GLU A 24 -4.56 11.83 -10.68
N LEU A 25 -4.41 10.97 -9.67
CA LEU A 25 -4.69 9.54 -9.78
C LEU A 25 -6.19 9.27 -9.80
N LEU A 26 -6.97 9.90 -8.92
CA LEU A 26 -8.43 9.82 -8.89
C LEU A 26 -9.08 10.28 -10.20
N GLY A 27 -8.46 11.24 -10.90
CA GLY A 27 -8.86 11.67 -12.24
C GLY A 27 -8.47 10.72 -13.37
N SER A 28 -7.85 9.56 -13.09
CA SER A 28 -7.54 8.56 -14.12
C SER A 28 -8.82 7.93 -14.67
N HIS A 29 -8.87 7.74 -15.99
CA HIS A 29 -9.97 7.04 -16.67
C HIS A 29 -10.21 5.60 -16.21
N GLN A 30 -9.24 4.97 -15.53
CA GLN A 30 -9.38 3.64 -14.95
C GLN A 30 -10.09 3.64 -13.60
N ILE A 31 -10.30 4.82 -13.01
CA ILE A 31 -10.96 4.97 -11.72
C ILE A 31 -12.37 5.50 -11.96
N SER A 32 -13.35 4.67 -11.62
CA SER A 32 -14.72 5.15 -11.47
C SER A 32 -14.85 5.84 -10.12
N MET A 33 -15.01 7.16 -10.14
CA MET A 33 -15.15 7.99 -8.95
C MET A 33 -16.50 8.71 -8.96
N SER A 34 -17.14 8.78 -7.80
CA SER A 34 -18.26 9.68 -7.55
C SER A 34 -18.08 10.46 -6.24
N LEU A 35 -18.66 11.66 -6.20
CA LEU A 35 -18.65 12.54 -5.03
C LEU A 35 -19.92 12.36 -4.20
N TYR A 36 -19.80 12.54 -2.89
CA TYR A 36 -20.92 12.53 -1.96
C TYR A 36 -20.87 13.74 -1.03
N ALA A 37 -22.03 14.35 -0.77
CA ALA A 37 -22.22 15.33 0.29
C ALA A 37 -23.60 15.10 0.91
N ASP A 38 -23.75 15.38 2.21
CA ASP A 38 -25.01 15.19 2.93
C ASP A 38 -26.14 16.06 2.31
N GLU A 39 -25.82 17.28 1.90
CA GLU A 39 -26.73 18.23 1.22
C GLU A 39 -26.90 17.95 -0.29
N GLY A 40 -26.18 16.95 -0.82
CA GLY A 40 -26.14 16.64 -2.24
C GLY A 40 -25.25 17.58 -3.08
N PRO A 41 -25.31 17.46 -4.41
CA PRO A 41 -24.45 18.21 -5.34
C PRO A 41 -24.80 19.71 -5.37
N PRO A 42 -23.80 20.61 -5.47
CA PRO A 42 -24.06 22.02 -5.71
C PRO A 42 -24.91 22.26 -6.97
N PRO A 43 -25.76 23.31 -7.02
CA PRO A 43 -26.64 23.58 -8.16
C PRO A 43 -25.92 23.78 -9.50
N ALA A 44 -24.65 24.24 -9.46
CA ALA A 44 -23.85 24.54 -10.65
C ALA A 44 -23.16 23.31 -11.28
N VAL A 45 -23.30 22.12 -10.68
CA VAL A 45 -22.71 20.90 -11.21
C VAL A 45 -23.36 20.52 -12.55
N SER A 46 -22.57 19.98 -13.48
CA SER A 46 -23.06 19.47 -14.75
C SER A 46 -24.10 18.36 -14.53
N ARG A 47 -25.23 18.45 -15.24
CA ARG A 47 -26.34 17.49 -15.14
C ARG A 47 -26.62 16.84 -16.48
N ARG A 48 -27.17 15.62 -16.44
CA ARG A 48 -27.60 14.94 -17.64
C ARG A 48 -28.75 15.70 -18.32
N PRO A 49 -28.77 15.77 -19.66
CA PRO A 49 -29.86 16.38 -20.41
C PRO A 49 -31.21 15.77 -20.05
N SER A 50 -32.24 16.60 -19.93
CA SER A 50 -33.61 16.20 -19.54
C SER A 50 -34.33 15.33 -20.58
N ASP A 51 -33.78 15.20 -21.78
CA ASP A 51 -34.30 14.42 -22.91
C ASP A 51 -33.71 13.00 -23.00
N ALA A 52 -32.86 12.59 -22.05
CA ALA A 52 -32.36 11.22 -22.01
C ALA A 52 -33.49 10.22 -21.66
N LEU A 53 -33.57 9.15 -22.46
CA LEU A 53 -34.61 8.11 -22.42
C LEU A 53 -34.80 7.38 -21.07
N TRP A 54 -33.88 7.56 -20.11
CA TRP A 54 -33.77 6.76 -18.89
C TRP A 54 -33.60 7.60 -17.60
N GLY A 55 -33.96 8.88 -17.64
CA GLY A 55 -33.69 9.82 -16.55
C GLY A 55 -33.09 11.11 -17.10
N GLY A 56 -33.21 12.18 -16.33
CA GLY A 56 -32.76 13.52 -16.70
C GLY A 56 -32.57 14.37 -15.44
N ASP A 57 -31.68 15.36 -15.52
CA ASP A 57 -31.30 16.23 -14.40
C ASP A 57 -30.45 15.55 -13.30
N GLU A 58 -29.93 14.33 -13.50
CA GLU A 58 -28.98 13.73 -12.56
C GLU A 58 -27.61 14.43 -12.62
N ALA A 59 -27.01 14.67 -11.45
CA ALA A 59 -25.70 15.31 -11.35
C ALA A 59 -24.57 14.36 -11.74
N ILE A 60 -23.83 14.71 -12.80
CA ILE A 60 -22.75 13.89 -13.35
C ILE A 60 -21.56 13.89 -12.39
N GLY A 61 -21.04 12.71 -12.06
CA GLY A 61 -19.92 12.52 -11.13
C GLY A 61 -20.34 12.52 -9.66
N TRP A 62 -21.63 12.51 -9.35
CA TRP A 62 -22.14 12.55 -7.98
C TRP A 62 -22.99 11.31 -7.66
N THR A 63 -22.90 10.88 -6.40
CA THR A 63 -23.84 9.98 -5.75
C THR A 63 -24.84 10.83 -5.00
N VAL A 64 -26.07 10.90 -5.52
CA VAL A 64 -27.15 11.71 -4.95
C VAL A 64 -28.08 10.79 -4.17
N VAL A 65 -28.40 11.17 -2.94
CA VAL A 65 -29.37 10.47 -2.11
C VAL A 65 -30.59 11.36 -1.91
N LYS A 66 -31.77 10.80 -2.12
CA LYS A 66 -33.04 11.47 -1.87
C LYS A 66 -33.88 10.60 -0.95
N GLU A 67 -34.51 11.21 0.04
CA GLU A 67 -35.56 10.54 0.82
C GLU A 67 -36.66 10.05 -0.12
N ASN A 68 -37.25 8.92 0.24
CA ASN A 68 -38.31 8.28 -0.52
C ASN A 68 -39.42 7.89 0.44
N ASP A 69 -40.67 8.22 0.10
CA ASP A 69 -41.85 7.96 0.93
C ASP A 69 -42.26 6.46 0.94
N ASP A 70 -41.42 5.58 0.40
CA ASP A 70 -41.66 4.14 0.36
C ASP A 70 -41.36 3.52 1.73
N VAL A 71 -42.29 2.70 2.22
CA VAL A 71 -42.24 2.06 3.54
C VAL A 71 -41.03 1.12 3.67
N MET A 72 -40.57 0.54 2.57
CA MET A 72 -39.45 -0.41 2.56
C MET A 72 -38.13 0.29 2.17
N VAL A 73 -38.18 1.22 1.21
CA VAL A 73 -37.00 1.91 0.66
C VAL A 73 -36.99 3.36 1.13
N SER A 74 -36.30 3.60 2.24
CA SER A 74 -36.20 4.93 2.88
C SER A 74 -35.51 5.99 2.03
N HIS A 75 -34.52 5.59 1.21
CA HIS A 75 -33.79 6.51 0.34
C HIS A 75 -33.58 5.91 -1.05
N LYS A 76 -33.70 6.75 -2.07
CA LYS A 76 -33.27 6.45 -3.43
C LYS A 76 -31.88 7.03 -3.64
N ILE A 77 -30.93 6.17 -4.04
CA ILE A 77 -29.60 6.59 -4.46
C ILE A 77 -29.57 6.66 -5.99
N THR A 78 -28.93 7.67 -6.54
CA THR A 78 -28.66 7.77 -7.97
C THR A 78 -27.21 8.16 -8.20
N THR A 79 -26.50 7.39 -9.03
CA THR A 79 -25.16 7.72 -9.52
C THR A 79 -25.22 7.96 -11.02
N ALA A 80 -24.57 9.01 -11.50
CA ALA A 80 -24.58 9.36 -12.91
C ALA A 80 -23.18 9.64 -13.45
N THR A 81 -22.90 9.11 -14.63
CA THR A 81 -21.77 9.48 -15.48
C THR A 81 -22.29 10.16 -16.74
N ASN A 82 -21.38 10.56 -17.63
CA ASN A 82 -21.76 11.04 -18.96
C ASN A 82 -22.56 9.98 -19.75
N ASP A 83 -22.23 8.70 -19.56
CA ASP A 83 -22.71 7.62 -20.42
C ASP A 83 -23.77 6.74 -19.75
N SER A 84 -23.79 6.68 -18.42
CA SER A 84 -24.66 5.79 -17.65
C SER A 84 -25.32 6.47 -16.45
N VAL A 85 -26.46 5.92 -16.04
CA VAL A 85 -27.14 6.21 -14.76
C VAL A 85 -27.40 4.87 -14.08
N ALA A 86 -27.09 4.80 -12.78
CA ALA A 86 -27.51 3.69 -11.93
C ALA A 86 -28.37 4.22 -10.77
N SER A 87 -29.35 3.43 -10.37
CA SER A 87 -30.26 3.74 -9.27
C SER A 87 -30.32 2.57 -8.31
N TYR A 88 -30.28 2.88 -7.02
CA TYR A 88 -30.29 1.92 -5.93
C TYR A 88 -31.31 2.37 -4.88
N GLY A 89 -31.73 1.44 -4.03
CA GLY A 89 -32.65 1.73 -2.93
C GLY A 89 -32.02 1.33 -1.60
N LEU A 90 -31.97 2.26 -0.65
CA LEU A 90 -31.57 1.95 0.72
C LEU A 90 -32.79 1.57 1.54
N LEU A 91 -32.76 0.36 2.08
CA LEU A 91 -33.79 -0.13 2.99
C LEU A 91 -33.68 0.60 4.34
N HIS A 92 -34.82 0.83 4.98
CA HIS A 92 -34.88 1.53 6.27
C HIS A 92 -33.97 0.87 7.34
N ASP A 93 -33.93 -0.47 7.35
CA ASP A 93 -33.17 -1.23 8.32
C ASP A 93 -31.64 -1.10 8.12
N GLN A 94 -31.16 -0.78 6.90
CA GLN A 94 -29.72 -0.69 6.62
C GLN A 94 -29.08 0.52 7.31
N THR A 95 -29.69 1.70 7.18
CA THR A 95 -29.18 2.94 7.80
C THR A 95 -29.36 2.89 9.31
N PHE A 96 -30.46 2.33 9.81
CA PHE A 96 -30.69 2.12 11.24
C PHE A 96 -29.65 1.17 11.85
N LEU A 97 -29.35 0.05 11.18
CA LEU A 97 -28.32 -0.89 11.62
C LEU A 97 -26.93 -0.21 11.61
N ALA A 98 -26.61 0.53 10.55
CA ALA A 98 -25.37 1.29 10.47
C ALA A 98 -25.20 2.23 11.67
N LYS A 99 -26.22 3.05 11.94
CA LYS A 99 -26.21 3.94 13.10
C LYS A 99 -25.99 3.20 14.42
N THR A 100 -26.74 2.11 14.63
CA THR A 100 -26.65 1.32 15.87
C THR A 100 -25.25 0.78 16.10
N VAL A 101 -24.59 0.26 15.06
CA VAL A 101 -23.21 -0.25 15.17
C VAL A 101 -22.23 0.89 15.45
N LEU A 102 -22.33 2.01 14.74
CA LEU A 102 -21.48 3.18 14.98
C LEU A 102 -21.62 3.72 16.41
N GLU A 103 -22.86 3.80 16.94
CA GLU A 103 -23.11 4.20 18.33
C GLU A 103 -22.48 3.22 19.33
N GLN A 104 -22.53 1.92 19.07
CA GLN A 104 -21.90 0.91 19.91
C GLN A 104 -20.36 1.00 19.89
N GLU A 105 -19.77 1.40 18.77
CA GLU A 105 -18.32 1.44 18.56
C GLU A 105 -17.69 2.73 19.07
N HIS A 106 -18.33 3.86 18.81
CA HIS A 106 -17.78 5.18 19.06
C HIS A 106 -18.52 5.96 20.16
N GLY A 107 -19.59 5.39 20.72
CA GLY A 107 -20.41 6.00 21.78
C GLY A 107 -21.40 7.07 21.28
N SER A 108 -21.27 7.48 20.02
CA SER A 108 -22.20 8.38 19.32
C SER A 108 -22.10 8.14 17.82
N ALA A 109 -23.22 8.21 17.11
CA ALA A 109 -23.24 8.26 15.65
C ALA A 109 -24.22 9.31 15.16
N ASN A 110 -23.84 10.04 14.12
CA ASN A 110 -24.76 10.92 13.40
C ASN A 110 -25.47 10.15 12.29
N ASP A 111 -26.72 10.53 11.99
CA ASP A 111 -27.49 10.00 10.86
C ASP A 111 -26.74 10.18 9.52
N ALA A 112 -26.01 11.28 9.38
CA ALA A 112 -25.18 11.55 8.19
C ALA A 112 -24.03 10.53 8.00
N GLU A 113 -23.42 10.07 9.09
CA GLU A 113 -22.33 9.08 9.04
C GLU A 113 -22.88 7.70 8.69
N ALA A 114 -23.98 7.31 9.36
CA ALA A 114 -24.70 6.08 9.06
C ALA A 114 -25.19 6.05 7.61
N LEU A 115 -25.71 7.17 7.10
CA LEU A 115 -26.14 7.27 5.72
C LEU A 115 -24.96 7.13 4.75
N LEU A 116 -23.86 7.86 4.95
CA LEU A 116 -22.70 7.80 4.05
C LEU A 116 -22.14 6.38 3.92
N ILE A 117 -21.95 5.67 5.04
CA ILE A 117 -21.40 4.31 4.98
C ILE A 117 -22.37 3.33 4.31
N SER A 118 -23.67 3.44 4.57
CA SER A 118 -24.69 2.64 3.87
C SER A 118 -24.72 2.93 2.38
N VAL A 119 -24.61 4.21 1.98
CA VAL A 119 -24.53 4.62 0.58
C VAL A 119 -23.30 4.01 -0.09
N ALA A 120 -22.13 4.10 0.55
CA ALA A 120 -20.89 3.54 0.02
C ALA A 120 -20.99 2.03 -0.24
N GLN A 121 -21.63 1.29 0.67
CA GLN A 121 -21.87 -0.14 0.52
C GLN A 121 -22.87 -0.45 -0.60
N GLU A 122 -23.97 0.29 -0.67
CA GLU A 122 -25.04 0.06 -1.64
C GLU A 122 -24.60 0.37 -3.08
N VAL A 123 -23.80 1.42 -3.27
CA VAL A 123 -23.18 1.71 -4.58
C VAL A 123 -21.96 0.83 -4.88
N GLN A 124 -21.65 -0.13 -4.01
CA GLN A 124 -20.53 -1.06 -4.13
C GLN A 124 -19.18 -0.35 -4.34
N ALA A 125 -18.95 0.75 -3.61
CA ALA A 125 -17.67 1.44 -3.68
C ALA A 125 -16.57 0.56 -3.10
N ASP A 126 -15.47 0.34 -3.83
CA ASP A 126 -14.29 -0.37 -3.29
C ASP A 126 -13.57 0.43 -2.20
N LEU A 127 -13.66 1.77 -2.28
CA LEU A 127 -12.99 2.71 -1.39
C LEU A 127 -13.89 3.92 -1.16
N LEU A 128 -14.11 4.27 0.11
CA LEU A 128 -14.67 5.52 0.60
C LEU A 128 -13.54 6.37 1.18
N ILE A 129 -13.29 7.54 0.59
CA ILE A 129 -12.33 8.51 1.08
C ILE A 129 -13.08 9.55 1.93
N THR A 130 -12.84 9.56 3.23
CA THR A 130 -13.50 10.46 4.20
C THR A 130 -12.56 10.79 5.38
N GLU A 131 -12.86 11.87 6.10
CA GLU A 131 -12.20 12.27 7.35
C GLU A 131 -13.13 12.15 8.56
N ARG A 132 -14.34 11.61 8.38
CA ARG A 132 -15.31 11.38 9.46
C ARG A 132 -14.80 10.29 10.39
N GLU A 133 -14.32 10.68 11.57
CA GLU A 133 -13.63 9.80 12.52
C GLU A 133 -14.44 8.55 12.90
N ALA A 134 -15.77 8.69 13.07
CA ALA A 134 -16.63 7.55 13.39
C ALA A 134 -16.67 6.48 12.29
N LEU A 135 -16.32 6.82 11.04
CA LEU A 135 -16.25 5.86 9.94
C LEU A 135 -14.86 5.23 9.80
N LEU A 136 -13.83 5.83 10.39
CA LEU A 136 -12.46 5.31 10.32
C LEU A 136 -12.34 4.11 11.28
N GLY A 137 -12.18 2.91 10.69
CA GLY A 137 -12.04 1.68 11.48
C GLY A 137 -13.35 1.08 11.99
N THR A 138 -14.50 1.53 11.47
CA THR A 138 -15.80 0.90 11.77
C THR A 138 -15.89 -0.54 11.25
N ARG A 139 -16.64 -1.37 11.97
CA ARG A 139 -16.91 -2.77 11.60
C ARG A 139 -18.08 -2.96 10.65
N LEU A 140 -18.78 -1.89 10.27
CA LEU A 140 -19.88 -2.02 9.30
C LEU A 140 -19.42 -2.59 7.97
N LEU A 141 -18.16 -2.40 7.64
CA LEU A 141 -17.51 -2.91 6.45
C LEU A 141 -17.25 -4.42 6.51
N ASP A 142 -17.52 -5.07 7.65
CA ASP A 142 -17.29 -6.50 7.83
C ASP A 142 -18.13 -7.39 6.90
N ALA A 143 -19.19 -6.83 6.31
CA ALA A 143 -20.08 -7.47 5.36
C ALA A 143 -19.93 -6.97 3.91
N GLY A 144 -19.06 -5.99 3.65
CA GLY A 144 -18.95 -5.32 2.35
C GLY A 144 -17.51 -5.22 1.83
N ASN A 145 -17.37 -4.95 0.53
CA ASN A 145 -16.06 -4.78 -0.12
C ASN A 145 -15.52 -3.34 -0.05
N CYS A 146 -16.16 -2.47 0.72
CA CYS A 146 -15.79 -1.05 0.80
C CYS A 146 -14.74 -0.86 1.88
N GLN A 147 -13.57 -0.32 1.52
CA GLN A 147 -12.58 0.15 2.48
C GLN A 147 -12.86 1.63 2.80
N VAL A 148 -12.69 2.05 4.05
CA VAL A 148 -12.75 3.47 4.43
C VAL A 148 -11.35 3.95 4.75
N SER A 149 -10.95 5.08 4.19
CA SER A 149 -9.59 5.60 4.35
C SER A 149 -9.53 7.12 4.37
N LEU A 150 -8.54 7.62 5.12
CA LEU A 150 -8.10 9.00 5.01
C LEU A 150 -7.47 9.26 3.64
N PRO A 151 -7.39 10.53 3.17
CA PRO A 151 -6.78 10.85 1.88
C PRO A 151 -5.34 10.32 1.72
N GLY A 152 -4.50 10.43 2.76
CA GLY A 152 -3.13 9.93 2.71
C GLY A 152 -3.04 8.42 2.50
N ASP A 153 -3.90 7.65 3.18
CA ASP A 153 -3.94 6.19 3.05
C ASP A 153 -4.59 5.77 1.71
N ALA A 154 -5.60 6.53 1.26
CA ALA A 154 -6.25 6.33 -0.02
C ALA A 154 -5.27 6.46 -1.19
N LEU A 155 -4.26 7.33 -1.12
CA LEU A 155 -3.21 7.43 -2.13
C LEU A 155 -2.51 6.08 -2.36
N ALA A 156 -2.17 5.36 -1.29
CA ALA A 156 -1.52 4.06 -1.41
C ALA A 156 -2.42 3.01 -2.07
N LEU A 157 -3.70 2.97 -1.69
CA LEU A 157 -4.70 2.03 -2.24
C LEU A 157 -5.05 2.33 -3.70
N VAL A 158 -5.26 3.60 -4.03
CA VAL A 158 -5.49 4.06 -5.41
C VAL A 158 -4.31 3.68 -6.30
N ALA A 159 -3.08 3.95 -5.84
CA ALA A 159 -1.88 3.59 -6.58
C ALA A 159 -1.75 2.07 -6.73
N LEU A 160 -2.15 1.28 -5.72
CA LEU A 160 -2.16 -0.18 -5.78
C LEU A 160 -3.16 -0.70 -6.81
N TYR A 161 -4.38 -0.16 -6.85
CA TYR A 161 -5.41 -0.55 -7.84
C TYR A 161 -4.95 -0.24 -9.26
N LEU A 162 -4.37 0.94 -9.49
CA LEU A 162 -3.78 1.28 -10.79
C LEU A 162 -2.66 0.31 -11.20
N ARG A 163 -1.77 -0.07 -10.26
CA ARG A 163 -0.74 -1.08 -10.54
C ARG A 163 -1.32 -2.46 -10.85
N SER A 164 -2.44 -2.83 -10.21
CA SER A 164 -3.15 -4.08 -10.50
C SER A 164 -3.73 -4.11 -11.92
N ASP A 165 -4.11 -2.96 -12.46
CA ASP A 165 -4.53 -2.75 -13.86
C ASP A 165 -3.33 -2.53 -14.82
N GLY A 166 -2.11 -2.78 -14.36
CA GLY A 166 -0.89 -2.67 -15.17
C GLY A 166 -0.36 -1.25 -15.33
N GLN A 167 -0.89 -0.27 -14.60
CA GLN A 167 -0.41 1.11 -14.61
C GLN A 167 0.66 1.34 -13.55
N PHE A 168 1.92 1.22 -13.96
CA PHE A 168 3.05 1.45 -13.06
C PHE A 168 3.56 2.88 -13.17
N ILE A 169 2.88 3.78 -12.46
CA ILE A 169 3.12 5.22 -12.48
C ILE A 169 4.30 5.58 -11.56
N LEU A 170 5.30 6.25 -12.11
CA LEU A 170 6.50 6.73 -11.39
C LEU A 170 6.35 8.18 -10.92
N ALA A 171 5.67 9.00 -11.71
CA ALA A 171 5.35 10.37 -11.37
C ALA A 171 4.01 10.74 -12.00
N LYS A 172 3.15 11.38 -11.22
CA LYS A 172 1.86 11.92 -11.67
C LYS A 172 1.67 13.30 -11.06
N VAL A 173 1.74 14.32 -11.91
CA VAL A 173 1.44 15.71 -11.57
C VAL A 173 0.62 16.31 -12.73
N PRO A 174 0.01 17.50 -12.59
CA PRO A 174 -0.79 18.08 -13.66
C PRO A 174 -0.04 18.10 -15.00
N ASN A 175 -0.64 17.49 -16.03
CA ASN A 175 -0.10 17.37 -17.39
C ASN A 175 1.17 16.51 -17.56
N VAL A 176 1.68 15.87 -16.50
CA VAL A 176 2.85 15.00 -16.58
C VAL A 176 2.51 13.65 -15.97
N THR A 177 2.58 12.61 -16.79
CA THR A 177 2.47 11.22 -16.34
C THR A 177 3.70 10.47 -16.84
N VAL A 178 4.47 9.93 -15.91
CA VAL A 178 5.62 9.07 -16.21
C VAL A 178 5.25 7.67 -15.76
N THR A 179 5.27 6.73 -16.70
CA THR A 179 5.01 5.31 -16.43
C THR A 179 6.24 4.46 -16.73
N ALA A 180 6.22 3.24 -16.22
CA ALA A 180 7.24 2.23 -16.48
C ALA A 180 6.61 0.87 -16.76
N SER A 181 7.41 -0.07 -17.24
CA SER A 181 7.02 -1.49 -17.17
C SER A 181 6.97 -1.96 -15.72
N SER A 182 6.18 -3.00 -15.43
CA SER A 182 6.16 -3.65 -14.10
C SER A 182 7.57 -3.98 -13.59
N THR A 183 8.42 -4.50 -14.48
CA THR A 183 9.81 -4.84 -14.15
C THR A 183 10.62 -3.63 -13.71
N GLN A 184 10.51 -2.53 -14.46
CA GLN A 184 11.26 -1.30 -14.19
C GLN A 184 10.73 -0.57 -12.95
N PHE A 185 9.41 -0.56 -12.72
CA PHE A 185 8.80 0.03 -11.54
C PHE A 185 9.32 -0.62 -10.25
N HIS A 186 9.15 -1.94 -10.10
CA HIS A 186 9.60 -2.64 -8.90
C HIS A 186 11.12 -2.59 -8.73
N ARG A 187 11.86 -2.47 -9.84
CA ARG A 187 13.31 -2.24 -9.81
C ARG A 187 13.64 -0.91 -9.16
N GLN A 188 13.01 0.18 -9.60
CA GLN A 188 13.24 1.50 -9.04
C GLN A 188 12.84 1.55 -7.56
N VAL A 189 11.70 0.94 -7.19
CA VAL A 189 11.30 0.82 -5.79
C VAL A 189 12.39 0.08 -4.98
N ALA A 190 12.89 -1.05 -5.48
CA ALA A 190 13.97 -1.78 -4.82
C ALA A 190 15.26 -0.95 -4.67
N GLU A 191 15.66 -0.22 -5.71
CA GLU A 191 16.87 0.60 -5.67
C GLU A 191 16.74 1.80 -4.71
N VAL A 192 15.55 2.41 -4.59
CA VAL A 192 15.27 3.48 -3.61
C VAL A 192 15.41 2.98 -2.17
N HIS A 193 14.99 1.75 -1.90
CA HIS A 193 15.08 1.17 -0.55
C HIS A 193 16.40 0.43 -0.27
N LEU A 194 17.26 0.23 -1.28
CA LEU A 194 18.58 -0.41 -1.17
C LEU A 194 19.68 0.50 -1.73
N PRO A 195 19.88 1.71 -1.18
CA PRO A 195 20.90 2.64 -1.68
C PRO A 195 22.30 2.02 -1.64
N SER A 196 22.62 1.20 -0.62
CA SER A 196 23.92 0.56 -0.48
C SER A 196 24.17 -0.49 -1.56
N LEU A 197 23.14 -1.12 -2.11
CA LEU A 197 23.29 -2.05 -3.24
C LEU A 197 23.77 -1.33 -4.50
N THR A 198 23.18 -0.18 -4.83
CA THR A 198 23.55 0.60 -6.01
C THR A 198 25.01 1.04 -5.92
N GLU A 199 25.40 1.59 -4.77
CA GLU A 199 26.78 2.01 -4.53
C GLU A 199 27.76 0.83 -4.53
N PHE A 200 27.36 -0.30 -3.94
CA PHE A 200 28.19 -1.50 -3.90
C PHE A 200 28.43 -2.04 -5.30
N VAL A 201 27.40 -2.14 -6.14
CA VAL A 201 27.53 -2.59 -7.55
C VAL A 201 28.52 -1.71 -8.32
N ASN A 202 28.45 -0.39 -8.14
CA ASN A 202 29.32 0.56 -8.83
C ASN A 202 30.79 0.44 -8.42
N ARG A 203 31.06 0.08 -7.16
CA ARG A 203 32.41 0.05 -6.57
C ARG A 203 33.00 -1.34 -6.41
N ALA A 204 32.22 -2.39 -6.57
CA ALA A 204 32.68 -3.77 -6.38
C ALA A 204 33.76 -4.18 -7.40
N GLU A 205 33.84 -3.55 -8.58
CA GLU A 205 34.89 -3.76 -9.60
C GLU A 205 35.17 -5.25 -9.90
N GLY A 206 34.13 -6.10 -9.89
CA GLY A 206 34.26 -7.55 -10.15
C GLY A 206 34.77 -8.39 -8.97
N ARG A 207 34.93 -7.81 -7.76
CA ARG A 207 35.19 -8.55 -6.50
C ARG A 207 34.05 -9.49 -6.11
N VAL A 208 32.85 -9.24 -6.63
CA VAL A 208 31.66 -10.06 -6.45
C VAL A 208 31.04 -10.33 -7.81
N SER A 209 30.54 -11.55 -8.02
CA SER A 209 29.87 -11.95 -9.24
C SER A 209 28.64 -11.08 -9.53
N ALA A 210 28.57 -10.53 -10.74
CA ALA A 210 27.40 -9.77 -11.22
C ALA A 210 26.10 -10.58 -11.09
N ALA A 211 26.15 -11.90 -11.27
CA ALA A 211 24.99 -12.78 -11.13
C ALA A 211 24.42 -12.76 -9.70
N ARG A 212 25.27 -12.67 -8.66
CA ARG A 212 24.81 -12.59 -7.26
C ARG A 212 24.17 -11.25 -6.97
N LEU A 213 24.76 -10.16 -7.44
CA LEU A 213 24.20 -8.81 -7.29
C LEU A 213 22.86 -8.66 -8.00
N LEU A 214 22.74 -9.20 -9.23
CA LEU A 214 21.46 -9.27 -9.94
C LEU A 214 20.43 -10.14 -9.22
N THR A 215 20.87 -11.19 -8.52
CA THR A 215 19.97 -12.01 -7.70
C THR A 215 19.43 -11.20 -6.51
N VAL A 216 20.26 -10.43 -5.82
CA VAL A 216 19.82 -9.53 -4.72
C VAL A 216 18.75 -8.56 -5.24
N LEU A 217 19.02 -7.88 -6.35
CA LEU A 217 18.06 -6.95 -6.95
C LEU A 217 16.77 -7.65 -7.40
N SER A 218 16.89 -8.81 -8.04
CA SER A 218 15.72 -9.59 -8.49
C SER A 218 14.83 -10.02 -7.31
N ARG A 219 15.43 -10.45 -6.20
CA ARG A 219 14.70 -10.80 -4.97
C ARG A 219 14.01 -9.59 -4.37
N ALA A 220 14.71 -8.46 -4.21
CA ALA A 220 14.08 -7.22 -3.74
C ALA A 220 12.84 -6.85 -4.57
N ARG A 221 12.98 -6.87 -5.91
CA ARG A 221 11.88 -6.60 -6.85
C ARG A 221 10.70 -7.55 -6.66
N ASN A 222 10.96 -8.85 -6.55
CA ASN A 222 9.93 -9.85 -6.35
C ASN A 222 9.22 -9.66 -5.01
N LEU A 223 9.94 -9.24 -3.97
CA LEU A 223 9.34 -8.94 -2.67
C LEU A 223 8.38 -7.75 -2.75
N PHE A 224 8.73 -6.66 -3.46
CA PHE A 224 7.77 -5.55 -3.66
C PHE A 224 6.58 -5.97 -4.51
N LYS A 225 6.78 -6.81 -5.53
CA LYS A 225 5.68 -7.34 -6.33
C LYS A 225 4.74 -8.24 -5.51
N ALA A 226 5.30 -9.09 -4.64
CA ALA A 226 4.52 -9.93 -3.74
C ALA A 226 3.76 -9.10 -2.71
N ARG A 227 4.38 -8.04 -2.16
CA ARG A 227 3.73 -7.06 -1.28
C ARG A 227 2.44 -6.53 -1.91
N ASP A 228 2.56 -5.97 -3.12
CA ASP A 228 1.43 -5.41 -3.86
C ASP A 228 0.34 -6.48 -4.11
N ARG A 229 0.73 -7.69 -4.52
CA ARG A 229 -0.24 -8.76 -4.78
C ARG A 229 -0.96 -9.19 -3.50
N ILE A 230 -0.24 -9.34 -2.38
CA ILE A 230 -0.84 -9.70 -1.09
C ILE A 230 -1.81 -8.60 -0.64
N ALA A 231 -1.39 -7.33 -0.66
CA ALA A 231 -2.23 -6.20 -0.27
C ALA A 231 -3.53 -6.14 -1.08
N LEU A 232 -3.45 -6.34 -2.40
CA LEU A 232 -4.61 -6.36 -3.30
C LEU A 232 -5.52 -7.56 -3.06
N LEU A 233 -4.96 -8.74 -2.78
CA LEU A 233 -5.77 -9.92 -2.48
C LEU A 233 -6.49 -9.75 -1.13
N THR A 234 -5.84 -9.12 -0.15
CA THR A 234 -6.47 -8.84 1.15
C THR A 234 -7.50 -7.71 1.12
N SER A 235 -7.54 -6.91 0.05
CA SER A 235 -8.60 -5.91 -0.14
C SER A 235 -9.87 -6.48 -0.79
N GLN A 236 -9.84 -7.75 -1.22
CA GLN A 236 -10.98 -8.43 -1.83
C GLN A 236 -11.76 -9.26 -0.80
N ALA A 237 -12.99 -9.63 -1.16
CA ALA A 237 -13.78 -10.57 -0.36
C ALA A 237 -12.99 -11.87 -0.13
N ALA A 238 -12.91 -12.31 1.13
CA ALA A 238 -12.24 -13.55 1.48
C ALA A 238 -13.02 -14.78 0.97
N THR A 239 -12.63 -15.27 -0.20
CA THR A 239 -13.08 -16.55 -0.76
C THR A 239 -11.98 -17.60 -0.66
N ASP A 240 -12.31 -18.87 -0.86
CA ASP A 240 -11.32 -19.95 -0.90
C ASP A 240 -10.26 -19.74 -2.00
N ASP A 241 -10.65 -19.17 -3.15
CA ASP A 241 -9.72 -18.87 -4.24
C ASP A 241 -8.75 -17.75 -3.86
N ILE A 242 -9.24 -16.69 -3.24
CA ILE A 242 -8.40 -15.59 -2.73
C ILE A 242 -7.47 -16.10 -1.62
N ALA A 243 -7.98 -16.94 -0.73
CA ALA A 243 -7.20 -17.59 0.32
C ALA A 243 -6.05 -18.44 -0.25
N ASN A 244 -6.34 -19.27 -1.26
CA ASN A 244 -5.33 -20.09 -1.95
C ASN A 244 -4.30 -19.24 -2.68
N GLU A 245 -4.70 -18.13 -3.30
CA GLU A 245 -3.75 -17.28 -4.00
C GLU A 245 -2.83 -16.51 -3.04
N ILE A 246 -3.37 -16.03 -1.92
CA ILE A 246 -2.59 -15.44 -0.83
C ILE A 246 -1.58 -16.46 -0.31
N SER A 247 -1.99 -17.71 -0.08
CA SER A 247 -1.12 -18.81 0.33
C SER A 247 0.10 -18.97 -0.57
N LEU A 248 -0.17 -19.10 -1.87
CA LEU A 248 0.87 -19.33 -2.86
C LEU A 248 1.83 -18.15 -2.95
N THR A 249 1.27 -16.93 -2.98
CA THR A 249 2.06 -15.69 -3.07
C THR A 249 2.92 -15.52 -1.82
N PHE A 250 2.35 -15.69 -0.64
CA PHE A 250 3.04 -15.59 0.64
C PHE A 250 4.16 -16.63 0.77
N THR A 251 3.87 -17.90 0.48
CA THR A 251 4.86 -18.98 0.56
C THR A 251 6.06 -18.75 -0.36
N HIS A 252 5.81 -18.36 -1.62
CA HIS A 252 6.90 -18.02 -2.54
C HIS A 252 7.72 -16.82 -2.06
N SER A 253 7.06 -15.78 -1.56
CA SER A 253 7.73 -14.59 -1.05
C SER A 253 8.58 -14.87 0.19
N LEU A 254 8.13 -15.77 1.08
CA LEU A 254 8.88 -16.18 2.26
C LEU A 254 10.16 -16.95 1.88
N VAL A 255 10.09 -17.80 0.85
CA VAL A 255 11.27 -18.47 0.30
C VAL A 255 12.27 -17.44 -0.22
N ASP A 256 11.79 -16.41 -0.93
CA ASP A 256 12.62 -15.31 -1.43
C ASP A 256 13.25 -14.49 -0.29
N MET A 257 12.51 -14.22 0.78
CA MET A 257 13.00 -13.54 1.99
C MET A 257 14.13 -14.31 2.67
N VAL A 258 13.96 -15.62 2.91
CA VAL A 258 15.00 -16.45 3.54
C VAL A 258 16.22 -16.58 2.63
N ALA A 259 16.00 -16.81 1.34
CA ALA A 259 17.06 -16.89 0.34
C ALA A 259 17.84 -15.57 0.21
N PHE A 260 17.23 -14.43 0.57
CA PHE A 260 17.86 -13.12 0.48
C PHE A 260 19.12 -13.05 1.35
N HIS A 261 19.01 -13.47 2.61
CA HIS A 261 20.14 -13.58 3.54
C HIS A 261 21.20 -14.59 3.08
N ASP A 262 20.78 -15.72 2.49
CA ASP A 262 21.72 -16.72 1.98
C ASP A 262 22.56 -16.19 0.81
N VAL A 263 21.97 -15.38 -0.07
CA VAL A 263 22.71 -14.71 -1.15
C VAL A 263 23.70 -13.71 -0.58
N LEU A 264 23.33 -12.94 0.45
CA LEU A 264 24.24 -12.02 1.13
C LEU A 264 25.42 -12.73 1.78
N ALA A 265 25.18 -13.88 2.43
CA ALA A 265 26.25 -14.69 3.00
C ALA A 265 27.27 -15.10 1.92
N ARG A 266 26.81 -15.44 0.71
CA ARG A 266 27.68 -15.78 -0.42
C ARG A 266 28.41 -14.57 -1.00
N ILE A 267 27.78 -13.40 -1.02
CA ILE A 267 28.42 -12.14 -1.42
C ILE A 267 29.56 -11.82 -0.46
N ILE A 268 29.32 -11.88 0.85
CA ILE A 268 30.35 -11.72 1.87
C ILE A 268 31.46 -12.75 1.67
N ASN A 269 31.13 -14.04 1.51
CA ASN A 269 32.16 -15.06 1.34
C ASN A 269 32.99 -14.88 0.06
N GLU A 270 32.43 -14.29 -0.99
CA GLU A 270 33.20 -13.93 -2.18
C GLU A 270 34.06 -12.69 -1.95
N PHE A 271 33.49 -11.67 -1.30
CA PHE A 271 34.13 -10.39 -1.04
C PHE A 271 35.32 -10.52 -0.08
N LEU A 272 35.12 -11.25 1.02
CA LEU A 272 36.12 -11.43 2.08
C LEU A 272 37.14 -12.53 1.74
N LYS A 273 36.77 -13.40 0.79
CA LYS A 273 37.45 -14.67 0.54
C LYS A 273 37.74 -15.46 1.84
N PRO A 274 36.77 -15.63 2.77
CA PRO A 274 36.98 -16.47 3.95
C PRO A 274 37.25 -17.91 3.51
N PRO A 275 37.87 -18.73 4.37
CA PRO A 275 38.30 -20.09 4.02
C PRO A 275 37.15 -21.09 3.82
N GLU A 276 35.88 -20.70 3.97
CA GLU A 276 34.77 -21.63 3.77
C GLU A 276 34.52 -21.84 2.28
N SER A 277 35.02 -22.98 1.78
CA SER A 277 34.86 -23.40 0.39
C SER A 277 33.61 -24.25 0.17
N ASN A 278 32.95 -24.73 1.23
CA ASN A 278 31.79 -25.62 1.13
C ASN A 278 30.48 -24.81 1.05
N PRO A 279 29.81 -24.70 -0.12
CA PRO A 279 28.68 -23.79 -0.30
C PRO A 279 27.51 -23.95 0.69
N PRO A 280 27.08 -25.16 1.09
CA PRO A 280 26.03 -25.37 2.09
C PRO A 280 26.36 -24.85 3.50
N ARG A 281 27.63 -24.56 3.78
CA ARG A 281 28.10 -24.02 5.07
C ARG A 281 28.18 -22.49 5.08
N ILE A 282 28.10 -21.84 3.92
CA ILE A 282 28.10 -20.38 3.77
C ILE A 282 26.68 -19.86 3.97
N LYS A 283 26.32 -19.62 5.23
CA LYS A 283 24.99 -19.12 5.62
C LYS A 283 25.02 -18.53 7.02
N TRP A 284 24.18 -17.53 7.27
CA TRP A 284 24.13 -16.84 8.56
C TRP A 284 23.73 -17.73 9.75
N GLN A 285 23.04 -18.83 9.49
CA GLN A 285 22.65 -19.81 10.51
C GLN A 285 23.80 -20.74 10.90
N ASN A 286 24.95 -20.69 10.23
CA ASN A 286 26.14 -21.43 10.63
C ASN A 286 26.97 -20.56 11.60
N PRO A 287 26.93 -20.82 12.92
CA PRO A 287 27.59 -19.97 13.92
C PRO A 287 29.11 -19.92 13.73
N ARG A 288 29.73 -21.01 13.24
CA ARG A 288 31.19 -21.04 12.98
C ARG A 288 31.58 -20.16 11.80
N TRP A 289 30.78 -20.16 10.74
CA TRP A 289 31.03 -19.29 9.59
C TRP A 289 30.77 -17.83 9.97
N ARG A 290 29.65 -17.56 10.64
CA ARG A 290 29.28 -16.22 11.10
C ARG A 290 30.33 -15.60 12.04
N ALA A 291 30.83 -16.36 13.01
CA ALA A 291 31.88 -15.89 13.92
C ALA A 291 33.15 -15.45 13.18
N ARG A 292 33.60 -16.22 12.18
CA ARG A 292 34.76 -15.85 11.34
C ARG A 292 34.51 -14.62 10.49
N VAL A 293 33.29 -14.46 9.96
CA VAL A 293 32.90 -13.27 9.21
C VAL A 293 32.92 -12.04 10.11
N ILE A 294 32.36 -12.13 11.31
CA ILE A 294 32.33 -11.03 12.29
C ILE A 294 33.75 -10.70 12.78
N GLU A 295 34.61 -11.69 13.00
CA GLU A 295 36.01 -11.47 13.36
C GLU A 295 36.77 -10.65 12.30
N GLU A 296 36.55 -10.96 11.02
CA GLU A 296 37.16 -10.23 9.91
C GLU A 296 36.46 -8.86 9.67
N PHE A 297 35.13 -8.79 9.90
CA PHE A 297 34.26 -7.64 9.67
C PHE A 297 33.39 -7.34 10.89
N PRO A 298 33.95 -6.64 11.91
CA PRO A 298 33.23 -6.35 13.16
C PRO A 298 31.97 -5.51 12.97
N ASP A 299 31.89 -4.71 11.91
CA ASP A 299 30.71 -3.89 11.59
C ASP A 299 29.45 -4.75 11.32
N LEU A 300 29.61 -6.05 11.07
CA LEU A 300 28.50 -7.01 10.90
C LEU A 300 28.05 -7.64 12.23
N GLU A 301 28.72 -7.34 13.35
CA GLU A 301 28.40 -7.90 14.66
C GLU A 301 27.02 -7.43 15.14
N ASP A 302 26.78 -6.13 15.16
CA ASP A 302 25.56 -5.52 15.70
C ASP A 302 24.26 -6.14 15.12
N PRO A 303 24.04 -6.17 13.78
CA PRO A 303 22.81 -6.72 13.22
C PRO A 303 22.63 -8.23 13.46
N TRP A 304 23.72 -8.96 13.71
CA TRP A 304 23.72 -10.43 13.86
C TRP A 304 24.02 -10.93 15.27
N SER A 305 24.18 -10.02 16.22
CA SER A 305 24.33 -10.29 17.65
C SER A 305 23.06 -10.91 18.21
N ASP A 306 23.09 -11.37 19.47
CA ASP A 306 21.92 -12.04 20.07
C ASP A 306 20.67 -11.15 20.18
N GLY A 307 20.86 -9.82 20.27
CA GLY A 307 19.80 -8.81 20.18
C GLY A 307 19.69 -8.13 18.80
N GLY A 308 20.48 -8.58 17.83
CA GLY A 308 20.57 -7.97 16.52
C GLY A 308 19.32 -8.22 15.66
N HIS A 309 18.86 -7.16 14.98
CA HIS A 309 17.61 -7.21 14.25
C HIS A 309 17.61 -8.25 13.11
N ALA A 310 18.72 -8.41 12.38
CA ALA A 310 18.81 -9.36 11.27
C ALA A 310 18.76 -10.82 11.76
N LYS A 311 19.35 -11.10 12.94
CA LYS A 311 19.25 -12.41 13.58
C LYS A 311 17.81 -12.74 13.97
N HIS A 312 17.13 -11.83 14.66
CA HIS A 312 15.74 -11.99 15.08
C HIS A 312 14.79 -12.21 13.90
N LEU A 313 14.94 -11.40 12.86
CA LEU A 313 14.19 -11.55 11.62
C LEU A 313 14.42 -12.92 10.95
N ASN A 314 15.68 -13.33 10.80
CA ASN A 314 16.04 -14.61 10.18
C ASN A 314 15.52 -15.81 11.01
N ASP A 315 15.57 -15.71 12.33
CA ASP A 315 15.02 -16.73 13.23
C ASP A 315 13.51 -16.87 13.05
N ALA A 316 12.77 -15.75 13.03
CA ALA A 316 11.34 -15.73 12.77
C ALA A 316 10.98 -16.34 11.41
N LEU A 317 11.59 -15.87 10.33
CA LEU A 317 11.30 -16.34 8.97
C LEU A 317 11.62 -17.82 8.78
N ARG A 318 12.67 -18.31 9.44
CA ARG A 318 13.01 -19.73 9.43
C ARG A 318 11.93 -20.57 10.12
N VAL A 319 11.40 -20.11 11.25
CA VAL A 319 10.33 -20.80 11.96
C VAL A 319 9.10 -20.90 11.06
N VAL A 320 8.66 -19.78 10.48
CA VAL A 320 7.51 -19.77 9.56
C VAL A 320 7.76 -20.67 8.35
N ARG A 321 8.94 -20.59 7.73
CA ARG A 321 9.27 -21.39 6.54
C ARG A 321 9.24 -22.88 6.83
N ASN A 322 9.84 -23.30 7.96
CA ASN A 322 9.86 -24.70 8.34
C ASN A 322 8.44 -25.21 8.59
N GLU A 323 7.60 -24.43 9.28
CA GLU A 323 6.21 -24.82 9.49
C GLU A 323 5.44 -24.99 8.18
N ILE A 324 5.66 -24.10 7.21
CA ILE A 324 5.06 -24.23 5.87
C ILE A 324 5.50 -25.53 5.17
N HIS A 325 6.76 -25.93 5.34
CA HIS A 325 7.26 -27.18 4.76
C HIS A 325 6.79 -28.43 5.51
N ASP A 326 6.71 -28.38 6.83
CA ASP A 326 6.48 -29.55 7.69
C ASP A 326 4.99 -29.87 7.80
N VAL A 327 4.13 -28.85 7.91
CA VAL A 327 2.70 -29.00 8.22
C VAL A 327 1.79 -28.52 7.09
N ALA A 328 2.28 -27.62 6.23
CA ALA A 328 1.47 -26.91 5.23
C ALA A 328 0.26 -26.23 5.89
N PRO A 329 0.46 -25.09 6.58
CA PRO A 329 -0.55 -24.45 7.40
C PRO A 329 -1.82 -24.21 6.58
N VAL A 330 -2.95 -24.57 7.18
CA VAL A 330 -4.25 -24.33 6.56
C VAL A 330 -4.47 -22.84 6.53
N ILE A 331 -4.68 -22.32 5.32
CA ILE A 331 -5.18 -20.97 5.14
C ILE A 331 -6.68 -21.06 5.08
N THR A 332 -7.31 -20.33 5.98
CA THR A 332 -8.76 -20.37 6.14
C THR A 332 -9.27 -18.94 6.15
N PRO A 333 -10.38 -18.67 5.43
CA PRO A 333 -11.19 -17.51 5.72
C PRO A 333 -11.62 -17.59 7.18
N PHE A 334 -11.24 -16.61 7.97
CA PHE A 334 -11.71 -16.48 9.34
C PHE A 334 -12.45 -15.16 9.46
N ARG A 335 -13.43 -15.14 10.34
CA ARG A 335 -14.07 -13.91 10.76
C ARG A 335 -13.55 -13.58 12.15
N ALA A 336 -12.89 -12.44 12.33
CA ALA A 336 -12.67 -11.96 13.68
C ALA A 336 -14.04 -11.75 14.34
N GLU A 337 -14.15 -11.85 15.67
CA GLU A 337 -15.43 -11.60 16.39
C GLU A 337 -16.07 -10.25 16.04
N ARG A 338 -15.27 -9.36 15.43
CA ARG A 338 -15.45 -7.93 15.24
C ARG A 338 -14.71 -7.46 13.97
N GLY A 339 -14.77 -8.22 12.88
CA GLY A 339 -14.08 -7.87 11.63
C GLY A 339 -14.64 -8.55 10.38
N ALA A 340 -14.27 -8.00 9.21
CA ALA A 340 -14.51 -8.60 7.90
C ALA A 340 -13.98 -10.03 7.83
N ALA A 341 -14.53 -10.83 6.92
CA ALA A 341 -13.89 -12.09 6.58
C ALA A 341 -12.47 -11.80 6.08
N GLN A 342 -11.48 -12.32 6.79
CA GLN A 342 -10.06 -12.15 6.52
C GLN A 342 -9.45 -13.51 6.18
N VAL A 343 -8.32 -13.49 5.50
CA VAL A 343 -7.54 -14.69 5.21
C VAL A 343 -6.37 -14.73 6.18
N GLY A 344 -6.19 -15.85 6.88
CA GLY A 344 -5.09 -16.03 7.83
C GLY A 344 -4.42 -17.38 7.69
N LEU A 345 -3.12 -17.42 7.99
CA LEU A 345 -2.38 -18.67 8.15
C LEU A 345 -2.53 -19.15 9.60
N ALA A 346 -3.10 -20.34 9.78
CA ALA A 346 -3.16 -20.96 11.09
C ALA A 346 -1.87 -21.72 11.41
N PHE A 347 -1.32 -21.48 12.59
CA PHE A 347 -0.09 -22.12 13.09
C PHE A 347 -0.33 -22.73 14.47
N HIS A 348 0.39 -23.81 14.79
CA HIS A 348 0.38 -24.35 16.15
C HIS A 348 0.89 -23.30 17.16
N VAL A 349 0.37 -23.32 18.40
CA VAL A 349 0.66 -22.33 19.45
C VAL A 349 2.15 -22.11 19.68
N GLU A 350 2.94 -23.19 19.68
CA GLU A 350 4.40 -23.14 19.88
C GLU A 350 5.13 -22.39 18.76
N VAL A 351 4.67 -22.55 17.51
CA VAL A 351 5.26 -21.90 16.35
C VAL A 351 4.95 -20.41 16.41
N GLY A 352 3.68 -20.05 16.62
CA GLY A 352 3.26 -18.66 16.77
C GLY A 352 4.00 -17.97 17.90
N ALA A 353 4.14 -18.59 19.07
CA ALA A 353 4.87 -18.03 20.21
C ALA A 353 6.36 -17.78 19.89
N ARG A 354 7.02 -18.69 19.16
CA ARG A 354 8.42 -18.51 18.75
C ARG A 354 8.59 -17.36 17.75
N VAL A 355 7.66 -17.22 16.81
CA VAL A 355 7.68 -16.11 15.84
C VAL A 355 7.43 -14.79 16.56
N VAL A 356 6.40 -14.71 17.41
CA VAL A 356 6.10 -13.52 18.24
C VAL A 356 7.29 -13.15 19.12
N THR A 357 7.92 -14.11 19.79
CA THR A 357 9.11 -13.85 20.61
C THR A 357 10.27 -13.31 19.77
N SER A 358 10.48 -13.87 18.58
CA SER A 358 11.58 -13.46 17.70
C SER A 358 11.35 -12.05 17.14
N LEU A 359 10.12 -11.73 16.71
CA LEU A 359 9.79 -10.43 16.12
C LEU A 359 9.48 -9.35 17.15
N GLY A 360 9.02 -9.72 18.35
CA GLY A 360 8.77 -8.79 19.46
C GLY A 360 10.05 -8.10 19.94
N ALA A 361 11.22 -8.66 19.66
CA ALA A 361 12.50 -7.99 19.87
C ALA A 361 12.78 -6.84 18.89
N LEU A 362 12.05 -6.76 17.77
CA LEU A 362 12.19 -5.71 16.75
C LEU A 362 11.26 -4.52 17.02
N ALA A 363 10.10 -4.77 17.61
CA ALA A 363 9.12 -3.76 18.00
C ALA A 363 8.13 -4.33 19.01
N ASP A 364 7.65 -3.48 19.94
CA ASP A 364 6.66 -3.83 20.97
C ASP A 364 5.21 -3.98 20.44
N ASP A 365 5.05 -4.17 19.13
CA ASP A 365 3.83 -3.75 18.43
C ASP A 365 2.82 -4.88 18.13
N SER A 366 1.54 -4.59 18.34
CA SER A 366 0.37 -5.31 17.81
C SER A 366 0.37 -5.49 16.28
N ARG A 367 1.22 -4.75 15.56
CA ARG A 367 1.35 -4.77 14.09
C ARG A 367 2.02 -6.03 13.51
N LEU A 368 2.45 -6.99 14.32
CA LEU A 368 3.02 -8.26 13.82
C LEU A 368 2.06 -9.04 12.92
N GLY A 369 0.76 -8.78 13.03
CA GLY A 369 -0.27 -9.54 12.33
C GLY A 369 -0.48 -10.94 12.91
N ILE A 370 0.12 -11.27 14.05
CA ILE A 370 -0.01 -12.59 14.69
C ILE A 370 -0.82 -12.44 15.96
N ARG A 371 -1.88 -13.24 16.10
CA ARG A 371 -2.72 -13.28 17.30
C ARG A 371 -3.08 -14.71 17.67
N GLN A 372 -3.25 -14.98 18.95
CA GLN A 372 -3.81 -16.25 19.40
C GLN A 372 -5.31 -16.25 19.07
N ALA A 373 -5.72 -17.12 18.14
CA ALA A 373 -7.11 -17.21 17.69
C ALA A 373 -7.82 -18.47 18.23
N PHE A 374 -7.04 -19.49 18.60
CA PHE A 374 -7.53 -20.76 19.11
C PHE A 374 -6.77 -21.13 20.40
N ALA A 375 -7.30 -22.08 21.16
CA ALA A 375 -6.65 -22.54 22.39
C ALA A 375 -5.22 -23.09 22.12
N ASP A 376 -5.04 -23.76 20.98
CA ASP A 376 -3.81 -24.42 20.55
C ASP A 376 -3.20 -23.80 19.28
N GLY A 377 -3.68 -22.63 18.85
CA GLY A 377 -3.32 -22.05 17.56
C GLY A 377 -3.22 -20.53 17.52
N HIS A 378 -2.23 -20.05 16.79
CA HIS A 378 -2.13 -18.67 16.34
C HIS A 378 -2.63 -18.52 14.92
N LEU A 379 -3.04 -17.31 14.60
CA LEU A 379 -3.43 -16.87 13.28
C LEU A 379 -2.55 -15.71 12.87
N MET A 380 -1.97 -15.79 11.68
CA MET A 380 -1.18 -14.73 11.08
C MET A 380 -1.94 -14.12 9.91
N ASP A 381 -2.16 -12.81 9.96
CA ASP A 381 -2.52 -11.99 8.82
C ASP A 381 -1.29 -11.86 7.90
N PRO A 382 -1.32 -12.43 6.69
CA PRO A 382 -0.18 -12.41 5.78
C PRO A 382 0.22 -11.00 5.38
N HIS A 383 -0.74 -10.07 5.20
CA HIS A 383 -0.48 -8.71 4.78
C HIS A 383 0.21 -7.92 5.90
N LEU A 384 -0.34 -7.94 7.11
CA LEU A 384 0.26 -7.25 8.25
C LEU A 384 1.65 -7.81 8.59
N PHE A 385 1.81 -9.14 8.57
CA PHE A 385 3.10 -9.76 8.76
C PHE A 385 4.11 -9.32 7.69
N TYR A 386 3.69 -9.24 6.43
CA TYR A 386 4.54 -8.82 5.33
C TYR A 386 4.97 -7.36 5.45
N GLU A 387 4.02 -6.46 5.73
CA GLU A 387 4.29 -5.03 5.96
C GLU A 387 5.22 -4.82 7.15
N PHE A 388 5.14 -5.67 8.18
CA PHE A 388 6.05 -5.64 9.31
C PHE A 388 7.45 -6.13 8.95
N VAL A 389 7.57 -7.32 8.33
CA VAL A 389 8.84 -7.99 8.08
C VAL A 389 9.65 -7.33 6.96
N MET A 390 8.98 -6.84 5.92
CA MET A 390 9.66 -6.37 4.71
C MET A 390 10.63 -5.20 4.97
N PRO A 391 10.28 -4.14 5.71
CA PRO A 391 11.22 -3.07 6.05
C PRO A 391 12.47 -3.58 6.75
N TRP A 392 12.33 -4.51 7.69
CA TRP A 392 13.47 -5.12 8.39
C TRP A 392 14.33 -5.99 7.47
N MET A 393 13.73 -6.69 6.52
CA MET A 393 14.46 -7.49 5.53
C MET A 393 15.30 -6.58 4.63
N ILE A 394 14.69 -5.51 4.12
CA ILE A 394 15.37 -4.55 3.25
C ILE A 394 16.48 -3.81 4.02
N ARG A 395 16.22 -3.40 5.26
CA ARG A 395 17.23 -2.83 6.15
C ARG A 395 18.40 -3.77 6.40
N SER A 396 18.14 -5.04 6.74
CA SER A 396 19.19 -6.05 6.96
C SER A 396 20.09 -6.20 5.73
N VAL A 397 19.50 -6.19 4.53
CA VAL A 397 20.26 -6.23 3.26
C VAL A 397 21.10 -4.97 3.07
N ASP A 398 20.51 -3.79 3.30
CA ASP A 398 21.21 -2.53 3.13
C ASP A 398 22.35 -2.35 4.15
N ASP A 399 22.12 -2.69 5.42
CA ASP A 399 23.11 -2.64 6.50
C ASP A 399 24.31 -3.54 6.19
N VAL A 400 24.06 -4.77 5.71
CA VAL A 400 25.13 -5.69 5.30
C VAL A 400 25.95 -5.12 4.14
N LEU A 401 25.31 -4.60 3.09
CA LEU A 401 26.02 -4.05 1.93
C LEU A 401 26.75 -2.75 2.30
N GLY A 402 26.11 -1.90 3.11
CA GLY A 402 26.63 -0.65 3.63
C GLY A 402 27.90 -0.85 4.45
N ALA A 403 27.93 -1.87 5.32
CA ALA A 403 29.12 -2.24 6.08
C ALA A 403 30.31 -2.65 5.20
N LEU A 404 30.08 -3.13 3.98
CA LEU A 404 31.15 -3.50 3.05
C LEU A 404 31.70 -2.31 2.24
N LEU A 405 30.90 -1.25 2.06
CA LEU A 405 31.26 -0.09 1.22
C LEU A 405 32.58 0.59 1.62
N PRO A 406 32.91 0.81 2.91
CA PRO A 406 34.18 1.44 3.30
C PRO A 406 35.42 0.66 2.86
N ARG A 407 35.30 -0.65 2.60
CA ARG A 407 36.41 -1.53 2.19
C ARG A 407 36.58 -1.64 0.67
N LEU A 408 35.65 -1.08 -0.10
CA LEU A 408 35.80 -0.97 -1.55
C LEU A 408 36.77 0.18 -1.86
N GLN A 409 38.03 -0.16 -2.16
CA GLN A 409 39.00 0.81 -2.69
C GLN A 409 38.63 1.11 -4.14
N GLY A 410 38.19 2.33 -4.46
CA GLY A 410 37.93 2.71 -5.87
C GLY A 410 36.92 3.84 -6.06
N ARG A 411 37.33 4.78 -6.91
CA ARG A 411 36.70 5.97 -7.55
C ARG A 411 35.78 6.87 -6.68
N PRO A 412 35.97 8.21 -6.70
CA PRO A 412 34.90 9.12 -6.28
C PRO A 412 33.64 8.76 -7.08
N PRO A 413 32.44 8.89 -6.49
CA PRO A 413 31.19 8.49 -7.11
C PRO A 413 31.18 9.00 -8.54
N ALA A 414 31.21 8.07 -9.51
CA ALA A 414 31.16 8.45 -10.91
C ALA A 414 29.90 9.29 -11.08
N GLN A 415 30.03 10.48 -11.67
CA GLN A 415 28.91 11.37 -11.94
C GLN A 415 27.73 10.54 -12.47
N GLU A 416 26.70 10.55 -11.64
CA GLU A 416 25.47 9.77 -11.64
C GLU A 416 25.05 9.23 -13.02
N SER A 417 25.31 7.94 -13.26
CA SER A 417 24.38 7.12 -14.04
C SER A 417 23.50 6.39 -13.04
N SER A 418 22.65 7.17 -12.39
CA SER A 418 21.48 6.61 -11.73
C SER A 418 20.78 5.68 -12.73
N LEU A 419 20.64 4.40 -12.37
CA LEU A 419 19.80 3.47 -13.14
C LEU A 419 18.31 3.84 -13.03
N LEU A 420 17.99 4.79 -12.14
CA LEU A 420 16.65 5.08 -11.64
C LEU A 420 15.83 5.79 -12.70
N LEU A 421 16.28 6.91 -13.25
CA LEU A 421 15.51 7.76 -14.15
C LEU A 421 16.51 8.58 -14.97
N CYS A 422 16.24 8.80 -16.25
CA CYS A 422 16.99 9.83 -16.97
C CYS A 422 16.86 11.12 -16.15
N ARG A 423 17.98 11.77 -15.83
CA ARG A 423 18.02 13.00 -15.01
C ARG A 423 17.02 14.04 -15.53
N GLU A 424 16.80 14.04 -16.84
CA GLU A 424 15.78 14.82 -17.56
C GLU A 424 14.35 14.63 -17.03
N VAL A 425 13.97 13.41 -16.63
CA VAL A 425 12.63 13.09 -16.09
C VAL A 425 12.46 13.65 -14.67
N VAL A 426 13.49 13.54 -13.84
CA VAL A 426 13.49 14.13 -12.50
C VAL A 426 13.45 15.65 -12.62
N ASP A 427 14.30 16.23 -13.48
CA ASP A 427 14.35 17.67 -13.72
C ASP A 427 13.06 18.20 -14.33
N GLU A 428 12.40 17.46 -15.23
CA GLU A 428 11.09 17.83 -15.78
C GLU A 428 9.98 17.73 -14.75
N SER A 429 9.99 16.70 -13.90
CA SER A 429 9.02 16.53 -12.81
C SER A 429 9.16 17.64 -11.77
N VAL A 430 10.39 17.96 -11.37
CA VAL A 430 10.70 19.11 -10.48
C VAL A 430 10.32 20.43 -11.14
N ARG A 431 10.56 20.61 -12.45
CA ARG A 431 10.12 21.81 -13.18
C ARG A 431 8.59 21.88 -13.31
N ALA A 432 7.90 20.76 -13.46
CA ALA A 432 6.44 20.70 -13.47
C ALA A 432 5.87 21.10 -12.10
N ILE A 433 6.40 20.55 -11.01
CA ILE A 433 6.03 20.93 -9.64
C ILE A 433 6.31 22.43 -9.40
N ALA A 434 7.47 22.93 -9.82
CA ALA A 434 7.82 24.35 -9.69
C ALA A 434 6.93 25.27 -10.55
N ARG A 435 6.40 24.79 -11.69
CA ARG A 435 5.41 25.53 -12.50
C ARG A 435 4.05 25.59 -11.81
N VAL A 436 3.61 24.50 -11.18
CA VAL A 436 2.38 24.48 -10.37
C VAL A 436 2.47 25.52 -9.24
N HIS A 437 3.58 25.56 -8.51
CA HIS A 437 3.81 26.57 -7.45
C HIS A 437 3.93 28.01 -7.95
N ARG A 438 4.38 28.24 -9.20
CA ARG A 438 4.47 29.61 -9.77
C ARG A 438 3.16 30.08 -10.38
N GLY A 439 2.35 29.18 -10.94
CA GLY A 439 1.06 29.49 -11.55
C GLY A 439 -0.04 29.83 -10.54
N SER A 440 0.05 29.35 -9.29
CA SER A 440 -0.92 29.69 -8.22
C SER A 440 -0.72 31.11 -7.69
N ARG A 441 0.53 31.58 -7.57
CA ARG A 441 0.86 32.93 -7.07
C ARG A 441 0.44 34.07 -7.99
N THR A 442 0.23 33.82 -9.29
CA THR A 442 -0.24 34.84 -10.24
C THR A 442 -1.77 34.88 -10.36
N ARG A 443 -2.52 34.08 -9.60
CA ARG A 443 -3.99 34.14 -9.51
C ARG A 443 -4.49 34.71 -8.17
N SER A 444 -3.76 35.67 -7.57
CA SER A 444 -4.35 36.55 -6.55
C SER A 444 -5.08 37.70 -7.23
N PHE A 445 -6.41 37.70 -7.11
CA PHE A 445 -7.32 38.86 -7.15
C PHE A 445 -6.91 40.04 -8.07
N ASP A 446 -7.30 39.96 -9.33
CA ASP A 446 -7.70 41.15 -10.10
C ASP A 446 -8.94 40.76 -10.91
N GLY A 447 -10.11 41.29 -10.52
CA GLY A 447 -11.35 41.01 -11.25
C GLY A 447 -12.68 41.17 -10.51
N ILE A 448 -12.78 42.02 -9.48
CA ILE A 448 -14.07 42.66 -9.16
C ILE A 448 -13.98 44.08 -9.69
N ALA A 449 -14.48 44.30 -10.91
CA ALA A 449 -14.85 45.62 -11.39
C ALA A 449 -16.38 45.74 -11.25
N VAL A 450 -16.81 46.44 -10.21
CA VAL A 450 -18.17 46.95 -10.09
C VAL A 450 -18.37 48.06 -11.11
N ALA A 451 -19.55 48.04 -11.74
CA ALA A 451 -19.99 48.89 -12.84
C ALA A 451 -19.89 50.40 -12.58
N ASP A 452 -19.69 51.15 -13.65
CA ASP A 452 -20.33 52.46 -13.79
C ASP A 452 -20.67 52.76 -15.26
N GLY A 453 -21.78 53.45 -15.47
CA GLY A 453 -22.57 53.43 -16.69
C GLY A 453 -22.18 54.35 -17.85
N THR A 454 -23.21 54.56 -18.68
CA THR A 454 -23.46 55.60 -19.71
C THR A 454 -23.04 55.40 -21.17
N LEU A 455 -24.10 55.39 -22.03
CA LEU A 455 -24.27 55.95 -23.39
C LEU A 455 -23.47 55.25 -24.52
N GLY A 456 -24.01 54.91 -25.68
CA GLY A 456 -25.22 55.34 -26.37
C GLY A 456 -24.88 55.46 -27.86
N LEU A 457 -25.29 54.46 -28.65
CA LEU A 457 -25.69 54.44 -30.08
C LEU A 457 -25.54 53.03 -30.65
#